data_AF-A0A961X0E9-F1
#
_entry.id   AF-A0A961X0E9-F1
#
_cell.length_a   1.000
_cell.length_b   1.000
_cell.length_c   1.000
_cell.angle_alpha   90.00
_cell.angle_beta   90.00
_cell.angle_gamma   90.00
#
_symmetry.space_group_name_H-M   'P 1'
#
loop_
_entity.id
_entity.type
_entity.pdbx_description
1 polymer ?
#
loop_
_entity_poly.entity_id
_entity_poly.type
_entity_poly.pdbx_seq_one_letter_code
_entity_poly.pdbx_strand_id
1 'polypeptide(L)'
;MTLWIILTAMCSAAAVLVAIPLIRRYEASDRSAAADAGVYADQLKELERDKAQGLISTSEADLAKVEIERRLLAATKQLKASRPISPAWRTVALAAVSAVVVLGATNLYVLLGRPDLGQRALTSAEAPAPQQQTALPAMPQDTATTQPAAAPASGNVDDMITQLAGRLKADPSNADGWRMLGWSYFNTRRFDESANAYAKAVELDPANMSYKSAYAEALVQAAGGIVTPK
;
A
#
# COMPACT_ATOMS: atom_id res chain seq x y z
N MET A 1 -4.62 5.35 2.12
CA MET A 1 -5.32 4.98 0.87
C MET A 1 -4.57 5.45 -0.36
N THR A 2 -4.14 6.71 -0.41
CA THR A 2 -3.34 7.29 -1.51
C THR A 2 -2.06 6.52 -1.84
N LEU A 3 -1.28 6.09 -0.84
CA LEU A 3 -0.05 5.31 -1.05
C LEU A 3 -0.28 4.00 -1.81
N TRP A 4 -1.32 3.25 -1.43
CA TRP A 4 -1.65 1.97 -2.07
C TRP A 4 -2.07 2.14 -3.53
N ILE A 5 -2.79 3.22 -3.84
CA ILE A 5 -3.19 3.58 -5.20
C ILE A 5 -1.96 3.93 -6.05
N ILE A 6 -1.01 4.68 -5.48
CA ILE A 6 0.23 5.05 -6.19
C ILE A 6 1.07 3.81 -6.49
N LEU A 7 1.20 2.89 -5.52
CA LEU A 7 2.02 1.69 -5.66
C LEU A 7 1.47 0.74 -6.74
N THR A 8 0.14 0.52 -6.76
CA THR A 8 -0.49 -0.31 -7.80
C THR A 8 -0.45 0.34 -9.17
N ALA A 9 -0.62 1.67 -9.25
CA ALA A 9 -0.45 2.42 -10.51
C ALA A 9 0.98 2.30 -11.06
N MET A 10 2.00 2.47 -10.22
CA MET A 10 3.41 2.31 -10.61
C MET A 10 3.73 0.88 -11.06
N CYS A 11 3.28 -0.14 -10.33
CA CYS A 11 3.53 -1.53 -10.69
C CYS A 11 2.86 -1.90 -12.03
N SER A 12 1.64 -1.39 -12.27
CA SER A 12 0.94 -1.60 -13.53
C SER A 12 1.64 -0.89 -14.69
N ALA A 13 2.09 0.35 -14.50
CA ALA A 13 2.85 1.09 -15.49
C ALA A 13 4.18 0.40 -15.84
N ALA A 14 4.89 -0.13 -14.83
CA ALA A 14 6.12 -0.89 -15.02
C ALA A 14 5.86 -2.19 -15.81
N ALA A 15 4.82 -2.95 -15.47
CA ALA A 15 4.44 -4.16 -16.20
C ALA A 15 4.12 -3.86 -17.67
N VAL A 16 3.38 -2.78 -17.95
CA VAL A 16 3.06 -2.34 -19.32
C VAL A 16 4.33 -1.92 -20.07
N LEU A 17 5.21 -1.13 -19.45
CA LEU A 17 6.47 -0.69 -20.06
C LEU A 17 7.41 -1.84 -20.40
N VAL A 18 7.38 -2.95 -19.66
CA VAL A 18 8.14 -4.16 -19.98
C VAL A 18 7.40 -5.02 -21.03
N ALA A 19 6.08 -5.14 -20.94
CA ALA A 19 5.31 -5.95 -21.87
C ALA A 19 5.34 -5.40 -23.31
N ILE A 20 5.26 -4.08 -23.48
CA ILE A 20 5.26 -3.43 -24.80
C ILE A 20 6.50 -3.82 -25.65
N PRO A 21 7.76 -3.63 -25.20
CA PRO A 21 8.93 -3.97 -26.00
C PRO A 21 9.05 -5.48 -26.24
N LEU A 22 8.63 -6.34 -25.31
CA LEU A 22 8.66 -7.79 -25.53
C LEU A 22 7.68 -8.23 -26.62
N ILE A 23 6.45 -7.72 -26.58
CA ILE A 23 5.42 -8.02 -27.59
C ILE A 23 5.85 -7.48 -28.96
N ARG A 24 6.35 -6.24 -29.02
CA ARG A 24 6.81 -5.63 -30.28
C ARG A 24 8.01 -6.35 -30.88
N ARG A 25 8.96 -6.83 -30.07
CA ARG A 25 10.11 -7.62 -30.55
C ARG A 25 9.68 -8.96 -31.14
N TYR A 26 8.71 -9.62 -30.50
CA TYR A 26 8.16 -10.89 -30.99
C TYR A 26 7.42 -10.70 -32.33
N GLU A 27 6.53 -9.72 -32.43
CA GLU A 27 5.79 -9.41 -33.67
C GLU A 27 6.72 -9.00 -34.83
N ALA A 28 7.82 -8.29 -34.54
CA ALA A 28 8.80 -7.90 -35.55
C ALA A 28 9.58 -9.12 -36.10
N SER A 29 9.95 -10.07 -35.24
CA SER A 29 10.63 -11.30 -35.64
C SER A 29 9.75 -12.16 -36.57
N ASP A 30 8.47 -12.31 -36.23
CA ASP A 30 7.51 -13.06 -37.04
C ASP A 30 7.28 -12.42 -38.41
N ARG A 31 7.16 -11.08 -38.43
CA ARG A 31 6.99 -10.33 -39.68
C ARG A 31 8.23 -10.44 -40.57
N SER A 32 9.43 -10.46 -40.01
CA SER A 32 10.67 -10.70 -40.75
C SER A 32 10.70 -12.10 -41.36
N ALA A 33 10.44 -13.14 -40.55
CA ALA A 33 10.44 -14.52 -41.03
C ALA A 33 9.39 -14.78 -42.14
N ALA A 34 8.24 -14.08 -42.08
CA ALA A 34 7.21 -14.14 -43.11
C ALA A 34 7.66 -13.49 -44.42
N ALA A 35 8.33 -12.34 -44.33
CA ALA A 35 8.91 -11.67 -45.49
C ALA A 35 10.01 -12.52 -46.14
N ASP A 36 10.91 -13.08 -45.33
CA ASP A 36 12.01 -13.94 -45.80
C ASP A 36 11.49 -15.20 -46.52
N ALA A 37 10.45 -15.84 -45.99
CA ALA A 37 9.81 -16.99 -46.63
C ALA A 37 9.21 -16.63 -48.01
N GLY A 38 8.61 -15.44 -48.15
CA GLY A 38 8.12 -14.95 -49.44
C GLY A 38 9.24 -14.76 -50.45
N VAL A 39 10.35 -14.17 -50.03
CA VAL A 39 11.55 -13.97 -50.88
C VAL A 39 12.11 -15.29 -51.37
N TYR A 40 12.27 -16.29 -50.50
CA TYR A 40 12.76 -17.61 -50.90
C TYR A 40 11.81 -18.33 -51.87
N ALA A 41 10.49 -18.16 -51.70
CA ALA A 41 9.51 -18.73 -52.62
C ALA A 41 9.59 -18.09 -54.02
N ASP A 42 9.85 -16.79 -54.11
CA ASP A 42 10.02 -16.10 -55.37
C ASP A 42 11.37 -16.43 -56.03
N GLN A 43 12.45 -16.57 -55.25
CA GLN A 43 13.75 -17.06 -55.74
C GLN A 43 13.63 -18.44 -56.38
N LEU A 44 12.78 -19.32 -55.84
CA LEU A 44 12.57 -20.64 -56.42
C LEU A 44 11.90 -20.55 -57.80
N LYS A 45 10.95 -19.63 -57.98
CA LYS A 45 10.30 -19.40 -59.28
C LYS A 45 11.25 -18.79 -60.30
N GLU A 46 12.11 -17.87 -59.86
CA GLU A 46 13.12 -17.25 -60.72
C GLU A 46 14.18 -18.27 -61.14
N LEU A 47 14.64 -19.12 -60.22
CA LEU A 47 15.55 -20.22 -60.51
C LEU A 47 14.98 -21.21 -61.54
N GLU A 48 13.71 -21.60 -61.41
CA GLU A 48 13.03 -22.48 -62.36
C GLU A 48 12.87 -21.80 -63.74
N ARG A 49 12.63 -20.48 -63.77
CA ARG A 49 12.58 -19.70 -65.02
C ARG A 49 13.95 -19.65 -65.70
N ASP A 50 15.02 -19.41 -64.96
CA ASP A 50 16.38 -19.35 -65.50
C ASP A 50 16.83 -20.73 -66.02
N LYS A 51 16.48 -21.80 -65.31
CA LYS A 51 16.67 -23.18 -65.75
C LYS A 51 15.91 -23.45 -67.05
N ALA A 52 14.64 -23.04 -67.15
CA ALA A 52 13.82 -23.21 -68.34
C ALA A 52 14.34 -22.41 -69.55
N GLN A 53 14.96 -21.26 -69.31
CA GLN A 53 15.59 -20.43 -70.33
C GLN A 53 17.01 -20.89 -70.71
N GLY A 54 17.56 -21.89 -70.01
CA GLY A 54 18.92 -22.39 -70.23
C GLY A 54 20.02 -21.42 -69.82
N LEU A 55 19.71 -20.43 -68.95
CA LEU A 55 20.67 -19.46 -68.43
C LEU A 55 21.64 -20.10 -67.42
N ILE A 56 21.22 -21.18 -66.77
CA ILE A 56 22.00 -21.95 -65.79
C ILE A 56 21.95 -23.44 -66.13
N SER A 57 22.99 -24.18 -65.72
CA SER A 57 22.99 -25.63 -65.92
C SER A 57 21.98 -26.32 -64.99
N THR A 58 21.46 -27.48 -65.39
CA THR A 58 20.49 -28.23 -64.57
C THR A 58 21.08 -28.65 -63.22
N SER A 59 22.36 -29.05 -63.19
CA SER A 59 23.04 -29.43 -61.96
C SER A 59 23.25 -28.26 -60.99
N GLU A 60 23.59 -27.07 -61.50
CA GLU A 60 23.70 -25.86 -60.67
C GLU A 60 22.33 -25.45 -60.12
N ALA A 61 21.28 -25.51 -60.95
CA ALA A 61 19.92 -25.22 -60.52
C ALA A 61 19.45 -26.17 -59.41
N ASP A 62 19.73 -27.47 -59.55
CA ASP A 62 19.31 -28.47 -58.56
C ASP A 62 20.06 -28.29 -57.22
N LEU A 63 21.35 -27.92 -57.24
CA LEU A 63 22.11 -27.60 -56.02
C LEU A 63 21.59 -26.32 -55.33
N ALA A 64 21.33 -25.27 -56.11
CA ALA A 64 20.80 -24.00 -55.58
C ALA A 64 19.40 -24.20 -54.99
N LYS A 65 18.56 -25.02 -55.63
CA LYS A 65 17.22 -25.35 -55.18
C LYS A 65 17.22 -25.97 -53.79
N VAL A 66 18.10 -26.94 -53.54
CA VAL A 66 18.20 -27.61 -52.22
C VAL A 66 18.53 -26.62 -51.10
N GLU A 67 19.45 -25.69 -51.33
CA GLU A 67 19.82 -24.69 -50.33
C GLU A 67 18.69 -23.68 -50.08
N ILE A 68 17.99 -23.23 -51.13
CA ILE A 68 16.84 -22.31 -51.01
C ILE A 68 15.69 -23.00 -50.27
N GLU A 69 15.36 -24.26 -50.61
CA GLU A 69 14.32 -25.04 -49.93
C GLU A 69 14.66 -25.24 -48.45
N ARG A 70 15.92 -25.52 -48.13
CA ARG A 70 16.38 -25.61 -46.73
C ARG A 70 16.16 -24.30 -45.97
N ARG A 71 16.48 -23.15 -46.57
CA ARG A 71 16.28 -21.83 -45.95
C ARG A 71 14.80 -21.49 -45.79
N LEU A 72 14.00 -21.82 -46.80
CA LEU A 72 12.54 -21.68 -46.74
C LEU A 72 11.93 -22.53 -45.62
N LEU A 73 12.39 -23.77 -45.46
CA LEU A 73 11.98 -24.65 -44.36
C LEU A 73 12.37 -24.08 -42.99
N ALA A 74 13.55 -23.48 -42.87
CA ALA A 74 13.98 -22.84 -41.62
C ALA A 74 13.10 -21.63 -41.26
N ALA A 75 12.82 -20.75 -42.23
CA ALA A 75 11.98 -19.57 -42.05
C ALA A 75 10.52 -19.96 -41.73
N THR A 76 9.96 -20.93 -42.44
CA THR A 76 8.60 -21.43 -42.18
C THR A 76 8.49 -22.18 -40.84
N LYS A 77 9.54 -22.88 -40.40
CA LYS A 77 9.60 -23.49 -39.07
C LYS A 77 9.57 -22.43 -37.97
N GLN A 78 10.27 -21.31 -38.14
CA GLN A 78 10.21 -20.17 -37.21
C GLN A 78 8.78 -19.61 -37.13
N LEU A 79 8.11 -19.40 -38.26
CA LEU A 79 6.71 -18.95 -38.29
C LEU A 79 5.75 -19.92 -37.59
N LYS A 80 5.93 -21.23 -37.76
CA LYS A 80 5.08 -22.24 -37.14
C LYS A 80 5.33 -22.38 -35.64
N ALA A 81 6.58 -22.19 -35.20
CA ALA A 81 6.96 -22.16 -33.79
C ALA A 81 6.42 -20.90 -33.12
N SER A 82 6.41 -19.77 -33.84
CA SER A 82 5.78 -18.54 -33.41
C SER A 82 4.27 -18.60 -33.60
N ARG A 83 3.58 -19.43 -32.82
CA ARG A 83 2.13 -19.39 -32.78
C ARG A 83 1.73 -18.11 -32.05
N PRO A 84 1.05 -17.13 -32.68
CA PRO A 84 0.63 -15.94 -31.97
C PRO A 84 -0.26 -16.36 -30.80
N ILE A 85 -0.03 -15.75 -29.64
CA ILE A 85 -0.90 -15.94 -28.49
C ILE A 85 -2.33 -15.58 -28.94
N SER A 86 -3.26 -16.51 -28.76
CA SER A 86 -4.64 -16.30 -29.18
C SER A 86 -5.21 -15.07 -28.47
N PRO A 87 -6.10 -14.30 -29.14
CA PRO A 87 -6.72 -13.13 -28.51
C PRO A 87 -7.43 -13.49 -27.21
N ALA A 88 -7.97 -14.71 -27.10
CA ALA A 88 -8.56 -15.26 -25.88
C ALA A 88 -7.54 -15.44 -24.73
N TRP A 89 -6.31 -15.89 -25.01
CA TRP A 89 -5.31 -16.00 -23.95
C TRP A 89 -4.76 -14.63 -23.53
N ARG A 90 -4.71 -13.65 -24.45
CA ARG A 90 -4.35 -12.26 -24.09
C ARG A 90 -5.38 -11.68 -23.12
N THR A 91 -6.69 -11.88 -23.37
CA THR A 91 -7.74 -11.42 -22.45
C THR A 91 -7.73 -12.18 -21.13
N VAL A 92 -7.50 -13.49 -21.14
CA VAL A 92 -7.33 -14.29 -19.91
C VAL A 92 -6.12 -13.82 -19.09
N ALA A 93 -4.98 -13.56 -19.73
CA ALA A 93 -3.79 -13.06 -19.04
C ALA A 93 -4.03 -11.67 -18.44
N LEU A 94 -4.69 -10.77 -19.17
CA LEU A 94 -5.03 -9.44 -18.67
C LEU A 94 -6.01 -9.52 -17.49
N ALA A 95 -7.02 -10.39 -17.59
CA ALA A 95 -7.99 -10.64 -16.53
C ALA A 95 -7.30 -11.26 -15.29
N ALA A 96 -6.38 -12.20 -15.49
CA ALA A 96 -5.62 -12.83 -14.41
C ALA A 96 -4.72 -11.82 -13.68
N VAL A 97 -4.00 -10.96 -14.42
CA VAL A 97 -3.20 -9.88 -13.82
C VAL A 97 -4.10 -8.93 -13.03
N SER A 98 -5.24 -8.52 -13.62
CA SER A 98 -6.21 -7.67 -12.95
C SER A 98 -6.75 -8.31 -11.67
N ALA A 99 -7.09 -9.60 -11.72
CA ALA A 99 -7.56 -10.36 -10.57
C ALA A 99 -6.49 -10.45 -9.48
N VAL A 100 -5.23 -10.71 -9.83
CA VAL A 100 -4.11 -10.73 -8.87
C VAL A 100 -3.93 -9.37 -8.20
N VAL A 101 -4.03 -8.27 -8.95
CA VAL A 101 -3.93 -6.91 -8.38
C VAL A 101 -5.10 -6.65 -7.43
N VAL A 102 -6.34 -6.94 -7.84
CA VAL A 102 -7.53 -6.69 -7.01
C VAL A 102 -7.52 -7.55 -5.74
N LEU A 103 -7.31 -8.86 -5.88
CA LEU A 103 -7.29 -9.79 -4.75
C LEU A 103 -6.09 -9.54 -3.85
N GLY A 104 -4.91 -9.27 -4.43
CA GLY A 104 -3.71 -8.93 -3.68
C GLY A 104 -3.88 -7.65 -2.88
N ALA A 105 -4.41 -6.58 -3.49
CA ALA A 105 -4.69 -5.32 -2.80
C ALA A 105 -5.73 -5.49 -1.69
N THR A 106 -6.80 -6.26 -1.95
CA THR A 106 -7.85 -6.54 -0.97
C THR A 106 -7.29 -7.33 0.22
N ASN A 107 -6.54 -8.40 -0.04
CA ASN A 107 -5.92 -9.21 0.99
C ASN A 107 -4.94 -8.39 1.85
N LEU A 108 -4.11 -7.59 1.20
CA LEU A 108 -3.15 -6.73 1.88
C LEU A 108 -3.83 -5.63 2.71
N TYR A 109 -4.96 -5.10 2.24
CA TYR A 109 -5.79 -4.17 3.02
C TYR A 109 -6.41 -4.84 4.25
N VAL A 110 -6.87 -6.09 4.14
CA VAL A 110 -7.40 -6.83 5.30
C VAL A 110 -6.29 -7.13 6.31
N LEU A 111 -5.08 -7.46 5.85
CA LEU A 111 -3.93 -7.80 6.71
C LEU A 111 -3.30 -6.59 7.41
N LEU A 112 -3.14 -5.46 6.72
CA LEU A 112 -2.44 -4.27 7.25
C LEU A 112 -3.41 -3.14 7.64
N GLY A 113 -4.60 -3.10 7.05
CA GLY A 113 -5.61 -2.08 7.31
C GLY A 113 -6.41 -2.36 8.58
N ARG A 114 -7.24 -1.39 8.96
CA ARG A 114 -8.19 -1.51 10.08
C ARG A 114 -9.63 -1.35 9.57
N PRO A 115 -10.24 -2.41 9.01
CA PRO A 115 -11.60 -2.36 8.45
C PRO A 115 -12.69 -2.00 9.48
N ASP A 116 -12.39 -2.25 10.75
CA ASP A 116 -13.22 -2.09 11.94
C ASP A 116 -13.45 -0.62 12.37
N LEU A 117 -12.67 0.35 11.85
CA LEU A 117 -12.90 1.77 12.12
C LEU A 117 -14.20 2.30 11.49
N GLY A 118 -14.59 1.78 10.33
CA GLY A 118 -15.83 2.19 9.65
C GLY A 118 -17.10 1.69 10.37
N GLN A 119 -17.07 0.47 10.89
CA GLN A 119 -18.21 -0.11 11.62
C GLN A 119 -18.46 0.62 12.94
N ARG A 120 -17.40 1.01 13.66
CA ARG A 120 -17.52 1.79 14.90
C ARG A 120 -18.26 3.11 14.69
N ALA A 121 -17.93 3.84 13.63
CA ALA A 121 -18.57 5.12 13.30
C ALA A 121 -20.07 4.98 13.00
N LEU A 122 -20.48 3.90 12.34
CA LEU A 122 -21.88 3.59 12.03
C LEU A 122 -22.64 3.10 13.28
N THR A 123 -22.02 2.26 14.12
CA THR A 123 -22.63 1.82 15.38
C THR A 123 -22.76 2.93 16.43
N SER A 124 -21.88 3.94 16.39
CA SER A 124 -22.02 5.13 17.23
C SER A 124 -23.07 6.12 16.71
N ALA A 125 -23.49 6.00 15.44
CA ALA A 125 -24.55 6.81 14.87
C ALA A 125 -25.95 6.24 15.13
N GLU A 126 -26.07 4.91 15.26
CA GLU A 126 -27.35 4.21 15.49
C GLU A 126 -27.64 3.90 16.97
N ALA A 127 -26.71 4.18 17.89
CA ALA A 127 -26.97 4.02 19.31
C ALA A 127 -27.89 5.16 19.80
N PRO A 128 -29.08 4.87 20.37
CA PRO A 128 -29.87 5.91 21.01
C PRO A 128 -29.04 6.52 22.14
N ALA A 129 -28.88 7.84 22.13
CA ALA A 129 -28.23 8.55 23.23
C ALA A 129 -28.84 8.08 24.57
N PRO A 130 -28.04 7.64 25.55
CA PRO A 130 -28.59 7.32 26.86
C PRO A 130 -29.12 8.62 27.49
N GLN A 131 -30.44 8.80 27.43
CA GLN A 131 -31.16 9.78 28.23
C GLN A 131 -31.09 9.30 29.69
N GLN A 132 -30.10 9.77 30.45
CA GLN A 132 -30.09 9.58 31.90
C GLN A 132 -30.87 10.73 32.54
N GLN A 133 -32.17 10.56 32.62
CA GLN A 133 -33.04 11.33 33.50
C GLN A 133 -33.76 10.38 34.48
N THR A 134 -33.47 10.65 35.76
CA THR A 134 -34.44 10.67 36.88
C THR A 134 -35.15 9.36 37.26
N ALA A 135 -34.68 8.72 38.33
CA ALA A 135 -35.50 8.35 39.51
C ALA A 135 -34.64 7.58 40.54
N LEU A 136 -34.56 8.11 41.78
CA LEU A 136 -33.98 7.41 42.93
C LEU A 136 -34.87 6.22 43.35
N PRO A 137 -34.25 5.16 43.90
CA PRO A 137 -34.66 4.70 45.23
C PRO A 137 -33.47 4.58 46.19
N ALA A 138 -33.78 4.86 47.46
CA ALA A 138 -32.86 4.94 48.58
C ALA A 138 -32.20 3.59 48.95
N MET A 139 -31.02 3.71 49.58
CA MET A 139 -30.17 2.65 50.11
C MET A 139 -30.88 1.73 51.14
N PRO A 140 -30.27 0.58 51.49
CA PRO A 140 -29.42 0.59 52.68
C PRO A 140 -28.03 -0.04 52.53
N GLN A 141 -27.11 0.49 53.34
CA GLN A 141 -25.70 0.14 53.56
C GLN A 141 -25.49 -1.31 54.01
N ASP A 142 -24.42 -1.97 53.56
CA ASP A 142 -23.29 -2.31 54.46
C ASP A 142 -22.09 -3.00 53.78
N THR A 143 -20.91 -2.65 54.29
CA THR A 143 -19.60 -3.35 54.27
C THR A 143 -18.72 -3.42 53.00
N ALA A 144 -17.67 -2.59 53.03
CA ALA A 144 -16.25 -2.90 52.79
C ALA A 144 -15.82 -3.67 51.51
N THR A 145 -15.36 -2.94 50.48
CA THR A 145 -14.10 -3.23 49.77
C THR A 145 -13.67 -2.04 48.88
N THR A 146 -12.37 -1.79 48.87
CA THR A 146 -11.57 -0.85 48.05
C THR A 146 -12.16 -0.40 46.70
N GLN A 147 -12.47 0.89 46.61
CA GLN A 147 -12.81 1.62 45.38
C GLN A 147 -12.10 2.98 45.42
N PRO A 148 -11.29 3.39 44.41
CA PRO A 148 -10.80 4.76 44.32
C PRO A 148 -11.99 5.69 44.11
N ALA A 149 -12.19 6.60 45.06
CA ALA A 149 -13.35 7.49 45.11
C ALA A 149 -13.49 8.33 43.83
N ALA A 150 -14.62 8.13 43.17
CA ALA A 150 -15.20 9.05 42.22
C ALA A 150 -15.58 10.38 42.91
N ALA A 151 -15.36 11.50 42.23
CA ALA A 151 -16.06 12.78 42.37
C ALA A 151 -15.60 13.75 41.26
N PRO A 152 -16.36 14.80 40.92
CA PRO A 152 -17.75 14.85 40.47
C PRO A 152 -17.85 15.37 39.02
N ALA A 153 -18.99 15.17 38.37
CA ALA A 153 -19.33 15.85 37.12
C ALA A 153 -19.66 17.34 37.40
N SER A 154 -19.21 18.22 36.50
CA SER A 154 -19.36 19.70 36.47
C SER A 154 -18.45 20.55 37.37
N GLY A 155 -17.13 20.44 37.17
CA GLY A 155 -16.15 21.48 37.52
C GLY A 155 -15.52 22.07 36.26
N ASN A 156 -15.07 23.33 36.29
CA ASN A 156 -14.34 23.93 35.18
C ASN A 156 -13.10 23.06 34.89
N VAL A 157 -12.74 22.87 33.62
CA VAL A 157 -11.63 21.96 33.23
C VAL A 157 -10.33 22.34 33.95
N ASP A 158 -10.12 23.64 34.20
CA ASP A 158 -8.98 24.16 34.95
C ASP A 158 -8.95 23.73 36.44
N ASP A 159 -10.12 23.61 37.09
CA ASP A 159 -10.21 23.17 38.49
C ASP A 159 -9.81 21.70 38.62
N MET A 160 -10.23 20.88 37.65
CA MET A 160 -9.86 19.47 37.58
C MET A 160 -8.35 19.29 37.37
N ILE A 161 -7.75 20.10 36.48
CA ILE A 161 -6.31 20.11 36.24
C ILE A 161 -5.56 20.53 37.51
N THR A 162 -6.04 21.55 38.21
CA THR A 162 -5.45 22.04 39.46
C THR A 162 -5.50 20.98 40.56
N GLN A 163 -6.62 20.26 40.69
CA GLN A 163 -6.74 19.16 41.64
C GLN A 163 -5.80 18.00 41.30
N LEU A 164 -5.68 17.64 40.02
CA LEU A 164 -4.75 16.61 39.56
C LEU A 164 -3.29 16.98 39.86
N ALA A 165 -2.89 18.21 39.54
CA ALA A 165 -1.55 18.72 39.85
C ALA A 165 -1.28 18.71 41.37
N GLY A 166 -2.28 19.05 42.19
CA GLY A 166 -2.18 18.98 43.65
C GLY A 166 -1.91 17.56 44.16
N ARG A 167 -2.60 16.56 43.61
CA ARG A 167 -2.39 15.15 43.98
C ARG A 167 -0.99 14.65 43.60
N LEU A 168 -0.48 15.05 42.44
CA LEU A 168 0.87 14.65 41.98
C LEU A 168 2.00 15.35 42.73
N LYS A 169 1.73 16.48 43.39
CA LYS A 169 2.68 17.05 44.35
C LYS A 169 2.77 16.22 45.62
N ALA A 170 1.67 15.61 46.05
CA ALA A 170 1.64 14.72 47.22
C ALA A 170 2.21 13.33 46.91
N ASP A 171 2.04 12.84 45.68
CA ASP A 171 2.67 11.63 45.17
C ASP A 171 3.44 11.91 43.86
N PRO A 172 4.71 12.34 43.96
CA PRO A 172 5.53 12.66 42.79
C PRO A 172 5.98 11.44 41.99
N SER A 173 5.78 10.21 42.50
CA SER A 173 6.32 8.99 41.90
C SER A 173 5.44 8.40 40.80
N ASN A 174 4.23 8.94 40.62
CA ASN A 174 3.24 8.43 39.67
C ASN A 174 3.47 8.93 38.24
N ALA A 175 4.25 8.17 37.45
CA ALA A 175 4.56 8.48 36.05
C ALA A 175 3.32 8.65 35.16
N ASP A 176 2.34 7.76 35.29
CA ASP A 176 1.08 7.82 34.53
C ASP A 176 0.25 9.06 34.87
N GLY A 177 0.28 9.46 36.14
CA GLY A 177 -0.35 10.68 36.62
C GLY A 177 0.28 11.94 36.01
N TRP A 178 1.62 12.02 35.97
CA TRP A 178 2.34 13.10 35.28
C TRP A 178 2.04 13.14 33.78
N ARG A 179 1.93 11.97 33.13
CA ARG A 179 1.49 11.87 31.74
C ARG A 179 0.05 12.35 31.53
N MET A 180 -0.87 12.02 32.44
CA MET A 180 -2.25 12.53 32.41
C MET A 180 -2.29 14.06 32.53
N LEU A 181 -1.52 14.61 33.47
CA LEU A 181 -1.44 16.06 33.66
C LEU A 181 -0.88 16.76 32.42
N GLY A 182 0.17 16.20 31.81
CA GLY A 182 0.73 16.69 30.55
C GLY A 182 -0.29 16.68 29.42
N TRP A 183 -1.08 15.61 29.29
CA TRP A 183 -2.15 15.52 28.28
C TRP A 183 -3.24 16.55 28.51
N SER A 184 -3.68 16.76 29.76
CA SER A 184 -4.71 17.75 30.07
C SER A 184 -4.24 19.17 29.73
N TYR A 185 -3.01 19.53 30.11
CA TYR A 185 -2.43 20.83 29.72
C TYR A 185 -2.33 21.01 28.21
N PHE A 186 -1.94 19.96 27.48
CA PHE A 186 -1.84 19.98 26.02
C PHE A 186 -3.19 20.30 25.35
N ASN A 187 -4.27 19.64 25.79
CA ASN A 187 -5.61 19.86 25.22
C ASN A 187 -6.18 21.23 25.57
N THR A 188 -5.75 21.83 26.68
CA THR A 188 -6.07 23.22 27.04
C THR A 188 -5.12 24.25 26.40
N ARG A 189 -4.25 23.85 25.45
CA ARG A 189 -3.25 24.69 24.77
C ARG A 189 -2.20 25.33 25.69
N ARG A 190 -1.99 24.74 26.86
CA ARG A 190 -0.99 25.14 27.85
C ARG A 190 0.30 24.35 27.61
N PHE A 191 0.94 24.58 26.47
CA PHE A 191 2.00 23.70 25.95
C PHE A 191 3.28 23.70 26.79
N ASP A 192 3.67 24.84 27.38
CA ASP A 192 4.83 24.91 28.28
C ASP A 192 4.65 24.05 29.54
N GLU A 193 3.46 24.11 30.14
CA GLU A 193 3.10 23.34 31.34
C GLU A 193 2.93 21.85 31.02
N SER A 194 2.41 21.57 29.83
CA SER A 194 2.36 20.21 29.27
C SER A 194 3.74 19.60 29.12
N ALA A 195 4.70 20.32 28.54
CA ALA A 195 6.07 19.85 28.36
C ALA A 195 6.72 19.54 29.71
N ASN A 196 6.53 20.39 30.72
CA ASN A 196 7.08 20.14 32.07
C ASN A 196 6.48 18.89 32.74
N ALA A 197 5.18 18.67 32.60
CA ALA A 197 4.53 17.48 33.16
C ALA A 197 4.96 16.19 32.43
N TYR A 198 5.09 16.22 31.11
CA TYR A 198 5.63 15.08 30.35
C TYR A 198 7.12 14.84 30.64
N ALA A 199 7.92 15.88 30.89
CA ALA A 199 9.31 15.72 31.31
C ALA A 199 9.40 14.90 32.61
N LYS A 200 8.52 15.16 33.58
CA LYS A 200 8.43 14.36 34.81
C LYS A 200 8.03 12.91 34.56
N ALA A 201 7.12 12.66 33.63
CA ALA A 201 6.79 11.29 33.24
C ALA A 201 8.00 10.55 32.61
N VAL A 202 8.77 11.24 31.76
CA VAL A 202 10.00 10.69 31.15
C VAL A 202 11.13 10.48 32.16
N GLU A 203 11.26 11.35 33.17
CA GLU A 203 12.22 11.17 34.27
C GLU A 203 11.91 9.92 35.10
N LEU A 204 10.63 9.64 35.35
CA LEU A 204 10.18 8.49 36.15
C LEU A 204 10.22 7.17 35.37
N ASP A 205 9.96 7.20 34.06
CA ASP A 205 10.12 6.05 33.16
C ASP A 205 10.81 6.45 31.84
N PRO A 206 12.16 6.43 31.82
CA PRO A 206 12.94 6.76 30.63
C PRO A 206 12.87 5.71 29.51
N ALA A 207 12.33 4.51 29.76
CA ALA A 207 12.22 3.46 28.75
C ALA A 207 10.92 3.59 27.93
N ASN A 208 9.92 4.29 28.48
CA ASN A 208 8.64 4.47 27.84
C ASN A 208 8.71 5.46 26.66
N MET A 209 8.71 4.90 25.44
CA MET A 209 8.75 5.68 24.21
C MET A 209 7.53 6.59 24.05
N SER A 210 6.36 6.22 24.59
CA SER A 210 5.15 7.03 24.47
C SER A 210 5.30 8.35 25.23
N TYR A 211 5.94 8.35 26.41
CA TYR A 211 6.18 9.57 27.17
C TYR A 211 7.17 10.50 26.45
N LYS A 212 8.22 9.93 25.84
CA LYS A 212 9.18 10.71 25.05
C LYS A 212 8.55 11.36 23.82
N SER A 213 7.71 10.62 23.10
CA SER A 213 6.98 11.17 21.96
C SER A 213 6.04 12.30 22.38
N ALA A 214 5.27 12.11 23.46
CA ALA A 214 4.37 13.13 23.96
C ALA A 214 5.11 14.37 24.49
N TYR A 215 6.27 14.19 25.13
CA TYR A 215 7.15 15.28 25.54
C TYR A 215 7.68 16.08 24.35
N ALA A 216 8.19 15.40 23.32
CA ALA A 216 8.68 16.04 22.11
C ALA A 216 7.59 16.83 21.38
N GLU A 217 6.38 16.26 21.28
CA GLU A 217 5.23 16.95 20.68
C GLU A 217 4.86 18.21 21.48
N ALA A 218 4.82 18.14 22.80
CA ALA A 218 4.56 19.29 23.66
C ALA A 218 5.63 20.40 23.51
N LEU A 219 6.91 20.03 23.40
CA LEU A 219 8.00 20.99 23.15
C LEU A 219 7.86 21.70 21.80
N VAL A 220 7.52 20.98 20.74
CA VAL A 220 7.31 21.55 19.41
C VAL A 220 6.16 22.56 19.44
N GLN A 221 5.06 22.23 20.10
CA GLN A 221 3.92 23.14 20.22
C GLN A 221 4.22 24.34 21.11
N ALA A 222 4.96 24.16 22.21
CA ALA A 222 5.41 25.25 23.09
C ALA A 222 6.32 26.24 22.35
N ALA A 223 7.19 25.74 21.47
CA ALA A 223 8.07 26.55 20.62
C ALA A 223 7.37 27.13 19.37
N GLY A 224 6.04 27.09 19.29
CA GLY A 224 5.27 27.63 18.17
C GLY A 224 5.49 26.89 16.84
N GLY A 225 5.81 25.59 16.90
CA GLY A 225 6.07 24.75 15.73
C GLY A 225 7.54 24.67 15.31
N ILE A 226 8.46 25.29 16.05
CA ILE A 226 9.90 25.22 15.79
C ILE A 226 10.51 24.11 16.64
N VAL A 227 11.23 23.16 16.03
CA VAL A 227 11.95 22.11 16.76
C VAL A 227 13.18 22.74 17.42
N THR A 228 13.08 23.04 18.72
CA THR A 228 14.22 23.54 19.51
C THR A 228 15.03 22.35 20.05
N PRO A 229 16.36 22.33 19.90
CA PRO A 229 17.18 21.32 20.54
C PRO A 229 17.22 21.62 22.06
N LYS A 230 16.66 20.72 22.86
CA LYS A 230 16.86 20.65 24.31
C LYS A 230 17.18 19.23 24.73
#